data_AF-A0ABD3LWT2-F1
#
_entry.id   AF-A0ABD3LWT2-F1
#
_cell.length_a   1.000
_cell.length_b   1.000
_cell.length_c   1.000
_cell.angle_alpha   90.00
_cell.angle_beta   90.00
_cell.angle_gamma   90.00
#
_symmetry.space_group_name_H-M   'P 1'
#
loop_
_entity.id
_entity.type
_entity.pdbx_description
1 polymer ?
#
loop_
_entity_poly.entity_id
_entity_poly.type
_entity_poly.pdbx_seq_one_letter_code
_entity_poly.pdbx_strand_id
1 'polypeptide(L)'
;MLKILKEKRAVSGNPILRPALRSEARKLIGDTGLLDHLLKHMAGKLAPGGAERFRRRHNADGAMEYWLESANLVEVRKAAGVEDPYWTPPPGWKPGDNPTQDPTCAREIKQLKEEMANLKRYLLYIFVFSHNLFDRR
;
A
#
# COMPACT_ATOMS: atom_id res chain seq x y z
N MET A 1 11.78 8.58 16.98
CA MET A 1 11.20 7.88 15.80
C MET A 1 11.74 8.40 14.48
N LEU A 2 11.70 9.72 14.22
CA LEU A 2 12.21 10.31 12.97
C LEU A 2 13.62 9.81 12.61
N LYS A 3 14.54 9.85 13.57
CA LYS A 3 15.93 9.40 13.40
C LYS A 3 16.03 7.96 12.88
N ILE A 4 15.31 7.03 13.51
CA ILE A 4 15.28 5.60 13.12
C ILE A 4 14.73 5.42 11.71
N LEU A 5 13.63 6.10 11.37
CA LEU A 5 13.02 6.02 10.05
C LEU A 5 13.96 6.58 8.96
N LYS A 6 14.70 7.65 9.25
CA LYS A 6 15.72 8.20 8.34
C LYS A 6 16.91 7.24 8.17
N GLU A 7 17.45 6.73 9.27
CA GLU A 7 18.56 5.78 9.27
C GLU A 7 18.22 4.50 8.48
N LYS A 8 16.99 3.99 8.64
CA LYS A 8 16.49 2.82 7.92
C LYS A 8 15.98 3.14 6.51
N ARG A 9 16.04 4.40 6.08
CA ARG A 9 15.51 4.90 4.79
C ARG A 9 14.08 4.40 4.54
N ALA A 10 13.24 4.54 5.56
CA ALA A 10 11.86 4.06 5.54
C ALA A 10 10.99 5.00 4.70
N VAL A 11 10.70 4.59 3.47
CA VAL A 11 9.87 5.32 2.48
C VAL A 11 8.72 4.41 2.02
N SER A 12 7.79 4.92 1.20
CA SER A 12 6.62 4.15 0.74
C SER A 12 6.98 2.80 0.07
N GLY A 13 8.08 2.77 -0.69
CA GLY A 13 8.59 1.55 -1.34
C GLY A 13 9.46 0.66 -0.43
N ASN A 14 9.84 1.13 0.75
CA ASN A 14 10.63 0.38 1.73
C ASN A 14 10.13 0.69 3.16
N PRO A 15 8.92 0.25 3.52
CA PRO A 15 8.35 0.55 4.83
C PRO A 15 8.98 -0.33 5.91
N ILE A 16 8.95 0.13 7.17
CA ILE A 16 9.44 -0.64 8.31
C ILE A 16 8.28 -1.26 9.10
N LEU A 17 8.39 -2.55 9.42
CA LEU A 17 7.41 -3.25 10.24
C LEU A 17 7.42 -2.72 11.69
N ARG A 18 6.24 -2.69 12.34
CA ARG A 18 6.09 -2.30 13.75
C ARG A 18 7.04 -3.04 14.71
N PRO A 19 7.24 -4.36 14.63
CA PRO A 19 8.17 -5.06 15.52
C PRO A 19 9.62 -4.60 15.34
N ALA A 20 10.06 -4.43 14.10
CA ALA A 20 11.42 -3.94 13.79
C ALA A 20 11.61 -2.51 14.28
N LEU A 21 10.63 -1.63 14.04
CA LEU A 21 10.65 -0.26 14.54
C LEU A 21 10.69 -0.21 16.07
N ARG A 22 9.92 -1.06 16.76
CA ARG A 22 9.93 -1.18 18.22
C ARG A 22 11.30 -1.63 18.74
N SER A 23 11.93 -2.59 18.10
CA SER A 23 13.26 -3.09 18.52
C SER A 23 14.33 -2.00 18.45
N GLU A 24 14.36 -1.21 17.37
CA GLU A 24 15.30 -0.09 17.26
C GLU A 24 14.94 1.04 18.23
N ALA A 25 13.64 1.30 18.42
CA ALA A 25 13.16 2.32 19.34
C ALA A 25 13.49 2.03 20.80
N ARG A 26 13.43 0.77 21.21
CA ARG A 26 13.77 0.33 22.57
C ARG A 26 15.22 0.62 22.93
N LYS A 27 16.15 0.50 21.97
CA LYS A 27 17.56 0.82 22.19
C LYS A 27 17.78 2.30 22.55
N LEU A 28 16.85 3.18 22.16
CA LEU A 28 16.95 4.62 22.39
C LEU A 28 16.09 5.12 23.55
N ILE A 29 14.89 4.56 23.74
CA ILE A 29 13.86 5.09 24.67
C ILE A 29 13.63 4.15 25.88
N GLY A 30 13.93 2.85 25.76
CA GLY A 30 13.77 1.87 26.84
C GLY A 30 12.32 1.44 27.12
N ASP A 31 11.39 2.38 27.33
CA ASP A 31 10.01 2.08 27.71
C ASP A 31 9.14 1.67 26.51
N THR A 32 8.52 0.50 26.60
CA THR A 32 7.72 -0.09 25.52
C THR A 32 6.28 0.39 25.45
N GLY A 33 5.70 0.89 26.55
CA GLY A 33 4.33 1.40 26.61
C GLY A 33 4.22 2.79 25.97
N LEU A 34 5.19 3.66 26.27
CA LEU A 34 5.30 4.98 25.67
C LEU A 34 5.44 4.92 24.14
N LEU A 35 6.16 3.93 23.63
CA LEU A 35 6.40 3.78 22.19
C LEU A 35 5.13 3.60 21.38
N ASP A 36 4.22 2.74 21.84
CA ASP A 36 2.97 2.49 21.10
C ASP A 36 2.04 3.69 21.15
N HIS A 37 1.99 4.38 22.30
CA HIS A 37 1.27 5.63 22.41
C HIS A 37 1.82 6.68 21.43
N LEU A 38 3.14 6.82 21.36
CA LEU A 38 3.82 7.76 20.47
C LEU A 38 3.59 7.40 19.00
N LEU A 39 3.72 6.13 18.61
CA LEU A 39 3.46 5.66 17.24
C LEU A 39 2.01 5.90 16.81
N LYS A 40 1.05 5.67 17.71
CA LYS A 40 -0.36 5.97 17.45
C LYS A 40 -0.60 7.47 17.29
N HIS A 41 0.03 8.29 18.13
CA HIS A 41 -0.18 9.73 18.15
C HIS A 41 0.50 10.48 17.00
N MET A 42 1.67 10.00 16.56
CA MET A 42 2.42 10.64 15.48
C MET A 42 1.91 10.29 14.09
N ALA A 43 1.17 9.18 13.94
CA ALA A 43 0.64 8.75 12.66
C ALA A 43 -0.23 9.85 12.03
N GLY A 44 0.09 10.22 10.79
CA GLY A 44 -0.57 11.29 10.06
C GLY A 44 -0.08 12.70 10.41
N LYS A 45 0.86 12.88 11.35
CA LYS A 45 1.41 14.20 11.71
C LYS A 45 2.71 14.50 10.97
N LEU A 46 2.98 15.79 10.79
CA LEU A 46 4.26 16.27 10.27
C LEU A 46 5.38 15.94 11.27
N ALA A 47 6.51 15.52 10.72
CA ALA A 47 7.74 15.38 11.45
C ALA A 47 8.27 16.75 11.87
N PRO A 48 9.05 16.82 12.96
CA PRO A 48 9.81 18.02 13.30
C PRO A 48 10.61 18.52 12.10
N GLY A 49 10.38 19.77 11.68
CA GLY A 49 10.97 20.36 10.47
C GLY A 49 10.02 20.46 9.27
N GLY A 50 8.81 19.90 9.34
CA GLY A 50 7.72 20.16 8.39
C GLY A 50 7.88 19.55 6.99
N ALA A 51 9.06 19.07 6.61
CA ALA A 51 9.33 18.50 5.29
C ALA A 51 8.74 17.10 5.07
N GLU A 52 8.57 16.33 6.15
CA GLU A 52 8.15 14.92 6.10
C GLU A 52 6.95 14.69 7.02
N ARG A 53 6.16 13.66 6.73
CA ARG A 53 5.00 13.21 7.49
C ARG A 53 5.16 11.75 7.86
N PHE A 54 4.74 11.39 9.06
CA PHE A 54 4.69 9.99 9.46
C PHE A 54 3.44 9.31 8.91
N ARG A 55 3.62 8.18 8.23
CA ARG A 55 2.52 7.36 7.72
C ARG A 55 2.53 5.98 8.36
N ARG A 56 1.36 5.35 8.38
CA ARG A 56 1.18 3.94 8.75
C ARG A 56 0.14 3.28 7.86
N ARG A 57 0.28 1.98 7.60
CA ARG A 57 -0.79 1.13 7.03
C ARG A 57 -0.70 -0.29 7.56
N HIS A 58 -1.75 -1.07 7.32
CA HIS A 58 -1.66 -2.52 7.34
C HIS A 58 -1.21 -3.01 5.96
N ASN A 59 -0.24 -3.92 5.92
CA ASN A 59 0.13 -4.61 4.69
C ASN A 59 -0.83 -5.76 4.38
N ALA A 60 -0.57 -6.47 3.28
CA ALA A 60 -1.41 -7.60 2.84
C ALA A 60 -1.51 -8.72 3.89
N ASP A 61 -0.46 -8.89 4.71
CA ASP A 61 -0.41 -9.86 5.82
C ASP A 61 -1.10 -9.35 7.10
N GLY A 62 -1.70 -8.15 7.07
CA GLY A 62 -2.31 -7.49 8.22
C GLY A 62 -1.32 -6.87 9.20
N ALA A 63 -0.01 -6.95 8.93
CA ALA A 63 1.02 -6.37 9.78
C ALA A 63 1.08 -4.84 9.62
N MET A 64 1.31 -4.15 10.74
CA MET A 64 1.43 -2.69 10.75
C MET A 64 2.82 -2.23 10.30
N GLU A 65 2.84 -1.34 9.32
CA GLU A 65 4.05 -0.76 8.74
C GLU A 65 4.07 0.76 8.89
N TYR A 66 5.28 1.33 8.94
CA TYR A 66 5.52 2.76 9.11
C TYR A 66 6.54 3.26 8.09
N TRP A 67 6.38 4.49 7.64
CA TRP A 67 7.37 5.16 6.77
C TRP A 67 7.25 6.68 6.85
N LEU A 68 8.22 7.37 6.27
CA LEU A 68 8.21 8.81 6.05
C LEU A 68 7.71 9.11 4.63
N GLU A 69 6.81 10.08 4.54
CA GLU A 69 6.25 10.59 3.30
C GLU A 69 6.55 12.08 3.18
N SER A 70 6.89 12.55 1.98
CA SER A 70 7.09 13.99 1.75
C SER A 70 5.80 14.77 2.02
N ALA A 71 5.90 15.90 2.73
CA ALA A 71 4.75 16.77 2.98
C ALA A 71 4.11 17.27 1.68
N ASN A 72 4.93 17.51 0.66
CA ASN A 72 4.50 18.00 -0.66
C ASN A 72 3.73 16.93 -1.45
N LEU A 73 3.81 15.65 -1.06
CA LEU A 73 3.12 14.58 -1.76
C LEU A 73 1.59 14.70 -1.69
N VAL A 74 1.07 15.34 -0.64
CA VAL A 74 -0.37 15.64 -0.52
C VAL A 74 -0.82 16.63 -1.59
N GLU A 75 0.01 17.63 -1.89
CA GLU A 75 -0.26 18.61 -2.95
C GLU A 75 -0.17 17.95 -4.32
N VAL A 76 0.81 17.05 -4.51
CA VAL A 76 0.94 16.24 -5.73
C VAL A 76 -0.31 15.37 -5.95
N ARG A 77 -0.84 14.70 -4.91
CA ARG A 77 -2.08 13.92 -4.99
C ARG A 77 -3.28 14.78 -5.39
N LYS A 78 -3.42 15.95 -4.76
CA LYS A 78 -4.49 16.91 -5.11
C LYS A 78 -4.37 17.37 -6.57
N ALA A 79 -3.16 17.70 -7.02
CA ALA A 79 -2.92 18.08 -8.41
C ALA A 79 -3.18 16.92 -9.40
N ALA A 80 -2.95 15.68 -8.98
CA ALA A 80 -3.25 14.48 -9.76
C ALA A 80 -4.74 14.10 -9.77
N GLY A 81 -5.59 14.76 -8.99
CA GLY A 81 -6.99 14.37 -8.81
C GLY A 81 -7.16 13.03 -8.09
N VAL A 82 -6.16 12.58 -7.33
CA VAL A 82 -6.18 11.29 -6.65
C VAL A 82 -6.73 11.44 -5.24
N GLU A 83 -7.86 10.79 -4.98
CA GLU A 83 -8.47 10.75 -3.64
C GLU A 83 -7.74 9.80 -2.69
N ASP A 84 -7.02 8.80 -3.21
CA ASP A 84 -6.29 7.81 -2.40
C ASP A 84 -5.15 8.47 -1.59
N PRO A 85 -5.26 8.47 -0.24
CA PRO A 85 -4.23 9.04 0.63
C PRO A 85 -2.91 8.27 0.66
N TYR A 86 -2.83 7.08 0.07
CA TYR A 86 -1.63 6.25 0.04
C TYR A 86 -1.02 6.13 -1.34
N TRP A 87 -1.66 6.69 -2.37
CA TRP A 87 -1.12 6.71 -3.72
C TRP A 87 0.21 7.44 -3.75
N THR A 88 1.17 6.88 -4.47
CA THR A 88 2.46 7.51 -4.72
C THR A 88 2.69 7.57 -6.22
N PRO A 89 3.18 8.71 -6.75
CA PRO A 89 3.42 8.85 -8.17
C PRO A 89 4.45 7.80 -8.63
N PRO A 90 4.15 7.05 -9.71
CA PRO A 90 5.11 6.10 -10.27
C PRO A 90 6.35 6.84 -10.81
N PRO A 91 7.51 6.15 -10.92
CA PRO A 91 8.72 6.76 -11.44
C PRO A 91 8.49 7.39 -12.82
N GLY A 92 8.80 8.68 -12.97
CA GLY A 92 8.63 9.42 -14.23
C GLY A 92 7.26 10.09 -14.43
N TRP A 93 6.32 9.93 -13.48
CA TRP A 93 5.01 10.58 -13.53
C TRP A 93 5.12 12.11 -13.43
N LYS A 94 4.34 12.82 -14.25
CA LYS A 94 4.23 14.28 -14.23
C LYS A 94 2.77 14.72 -14.06
N PRO A 95 2.52 15.93 -13.51
CA PRO A 95 1.18 16.50 -13.45
C PRO A 95 0.54 16.55 -14.85
N GLY A 96 -0.55 15.81 -15.04
CA GLY A 96 -1.21 15.60 -16.33
C GLY A 96 -1.21 14.15 -16.82
N ASP A 97 -0.29 13.31 -16.31
CA ASP A 97 -0.28 11.87 -16.57
C ASP A 97 -1.37 11.17 -15.76
N ASN A 98 -1.97 10.12 -16.33
CA ASN A 98 -3.01 9.36 -15.65
C ASN A 98 -2.43 8.63 -14.43
N PRO A 99 -2.91 8.89 -13.20
CA PRO A 99 -2.36 8.35 -11.97
C PRO A 99 -2.46 6.81 -11.85
N THR A 100 -3.27 6.18 -12.69
CA THR A 100 -3.50 4.73 -12.70
C THR A 100 -2.52 3.96 -13.61
N GLN A 101 -1.60 4.64 -14.31
CA GLN A 101 -0.66 4.00 -15.23
C GLN A 101 0.58 3.43 -14.52
N ASP A 102 0.38 2.52 -13.57
CA ASP A 102 1.45 1.58 -13.21
C ASP A 102 1.52 0.48 -14.28
N PRO A 103 2.61 0.39 -15.09
CA PRO A 103 2.70 -0.58 -16.18
C PRO A 103 2.62 -2.03 -15.70
N THR A 104 3.07 -2.29 -14.47
CA THR A 104 3.03 -3.61 -13.84
C THR A 104 1.58 -3.97 -13.46
N CYS A 105 0.88 -3.08 -12.77
CA CYS A 105 -0.53 -3.26 -12.42
C CYS A 105 -1.44 -3.40 -13.65
N ALA A 106 -1.18 -2.65 -14.72
CA ALA A 106 -1.93 -2.79 -15.97
C ALA A 106 -1.79 -4.19 -16.60
N ARG A 107 -0.60 -4.79 -16.52
CA ARG A 107 -0.33 -6.14 -17.02
C ARG A 107 -1.03 -7.20 -16.16
N GLU A 108 -0.94 -7.07 -14.84
CA GLU A 108 -1.59 -7.99 -13.88
C GLU A 108 -3.12 -7.94 -14.00
N ILE A 109 -3.71 -6.74 -14.10
CA ILE A 109 -5.15 -6.58 -14.31
C ILE A 109 -5.59 -7.22 -15.63
N LYS A 110 -4.79 -7.11 -16.69
CA LYS A 110 -5.10 -7.75 -17.97
C LYS A 110 -5.09 -9.27 -17.85
N GLN A 111 -4.09 -9.85 -17.19
CA GLN A 111 -4.01 -11.29 -16.94
C GLN A 111 -5.19 -11.79 -16.10
N LEU A 112 -5.52 -11.10 -15.00
CA LEU A 112 -6.66 -11.45 -14.15
C LEU A 112 -7.99 -11.42 -14.91
N LYS A 113 -8.19 -10.43 -15.79
CA LYS A 113 -9.39 -10.36 -16.64
C LYS A 113 -9.50 -11.54 -17.59
N GLU A 114 -8.38 -12.00 -18.13
CA GLU A 114 -8.31 -13.14 -19.04
C GLU A 114 -8.56 -14.47 -18.31
N GLU A 115 -7.96 -14.65 -17.13
CA GLU A 115 -8.23 -15.80 -16.25
C GLU A 115 -9.70 -15.85 -15.80
N MET A 116 -10.30 -14.71 -15.42
CA MET A 116 -11.72 -14.63 -15.10
C MET A 116 -12.62 -15.01 -16.29
N ALA A 117 -12.26 -14.58 -17.50
CA ALA A 117 -13.01 -14.94 -18.71
C ALA A 117 -12.94 -16.44 -18.98
N ASN A 118 -11.76 -17.05 -18.81
CA ASN A 118 -11.57 -18.49 -18.96
C ASN A 118 -12.36 -19.28 -17.92
N LEU A 119 -12.34 -18.88 -16.65
CA LEU A 119 -13.13 -19.51 -15.59
C LEU A 119 -14.64 -19.43 -15.86
N LYS A 120 -15.14 -18.27 -16.31
CA LYS A 120 -16.55 -18.11 -16.70
C LYS A 120 -16.93 -19.08 -17.83
N ARG A 121 -16.06 -19.21 -18.83
CA ARG A 121 -16.29 -20.14 -19.95
C ARG A 121 -16.28 -21.60 -19.50
N TYR A 122 -15.38 -21.95 -18.58
CA TYR A 122 -15.28 -23.30 -18.04
C TYR A 122 -16.52 -23.67 -17.19
N LEU A 123 -16.99 -22.74 -16.36
CA LEU A 123 -18.23 -22.91 -15.60
C LEU A 123 -19.45 -23.06 -16.50
N LEU A 124 -19.54 -22.25 -17.55
CA LEU A 124 -20.63 -22.36 -18.53
C LEU A 124 -20.59 -23.70 -19.26
N TYR A 125 -19.40 -24.18 -19.62
CA TYR A 125 -19.21 -25.49 -20.24
C TYR A 125 -19.65 -26.63 -19.32
N ILE A 126 -19.25 -26.61 -18.05
CA ILE A 126 -19.68 -27.61 -17.05
C ILE A 126 -21.20 -27.57 -16.90
N PHE A 127 -21.81 -26.40 -16.75
CA PHE A 127 -23.25 -26.25 -16.58
C PHE A 127 -24.03 -26.82 -17.77
N VAL A 128 -23.61 -26.50 -19.00
CA VAL A 128 -24.23 -27.02 -20.23
C VAL A 128 -24.02 -28.53 -20.35
N PHE A 129 -22.85 -29.05 -20.01
CA PHE A 129 -22.55 -30.48 -20.11
C PHE A 129 -23.34 -31.29 -19.08
N SER A 130 -23.46 -30.79 -17.84
CA SER A 130 -24.28 -31.40 -16.78
C SER A 130 -25.77 -31.40 -17.14
N HIS A 131 -26.29 -30.34 -17.77
CA HIS A 131 -27.68 -30.30 -18.21
C HIS A 131 -27.96 -31.31 -19.34
N ASN A 132 -27.07 -31.39 -20.34
CA ASN A 132 -27.18 -32.37 -21.43
C ASN A 132 -27.03 -33.83 -20.98
N LEU A 133 -26.32 -34.09 -19.88
CA LEU A 133 -26.19 -35.44 -19.29
C LEU A 133 -27.43 -35.86 -18.50
N PHE A 134 -28.19 -34.90 -17.96
CA PHE A 134 -29.43 -35.16 -17.23
C PHE A 134 -30.62 -35.38 -18.17
N ASP A 135 -30.65 -34.69 -19.32
CA ASP A 135 -31.70 -34.82 -20.34
C ASP A 135 -31.62 -36.11 -21.20
N ARG A 136 -30.53 -36.88 -21.06
CA ARG A 136 -30.33 -38.16 -21.77
C ARG A 136 -30.61 -39.42 -20.92
N ARG A 137 -31.23 -39.29 -19.75
CA ARG A 137 -31.67 -40.42 -18.91
C ARG A 137 -33.18 -40.56 -18.89
#